data_AF-A0A8T7MPF4-F1
#
_entry.id   AF-A0A8T7MPF4-F1
#
_cell.length_a   1.000
_cell.length_b   1.000
_cell.length_c   1.000
_cell.angle_alpha   90.00
_cell.angle_beta   90.00
_cell.angle_gamma   90.00
#
_symmetry.space_group_name_H-M   'P 1'
#
loop_
_entity.id
_entity.type
_entity.pdbx_description
1 polymer ?
#
loop_
_entity_poly.entity_id
_entity_poly.type
_entity_poly.pdbx_seq_one_letter_code
_entity_poly.pdbx_strand_id
1 'polypeptide(L)'
;MLKEDYELTSSEVQELSGRAALAAFFARLGYNTNARLVQSASAMGFSGSGDNPKTAISYIERLASQDNGRFEVYLFELKSVTVATTQALVRHFRDRPGDYLLVLTDDYLRLDFVLVERLNLNLEANQSQSGEGTGPLGLNKPQVRVRPRVLTVKRNNPDFVALRVLRRFSYTESDTFAQYDKLISAYDVAEWSRPFFNNRALFSDYYLVERLPQSVEWNDKAEMTSMTRAYRTLRTLYGDVRDDFSNQKEDVVRAKLLEPVLTALGFTFQVGKSAASDEIEPDYRLYPASAIAIAIAAPNTNAVSSKSAAATSKSKQAAAASSNTSTAPLALGLAYTWNRNLDGKDATRDSETSDENPGAMVVSLLDRGEADWAIVTNGKIWRLYAAKAHSRATNYYEIDLEETLALPEASRAEAFRYFWLFFRAAAFIPRDHREQTSVGNQLAGDFQVNGLPDLATNPDSSNKTCFLDNLLSESERYA
;
A
#
# COMPACT_ATOMS: atom_id res chain seq x y z
N MET A 1 25.75 9.87 -6.05
CA MET A 1 24.38 9.69 -5.52
C MET A 1 23.50 9.30 -6.68
N LEU A 2 22.62 8.32 -6.48
CA LEU A 2 21.61 7.95 -7.46
C LEU A 2 20.48 8.98 -7.44
N LYS A 3 19.84 9.24 -8.59
CA LYS A 3 18.69 10.16 -8.67
C LYS A 3 17.37 9.50 -8.24
N GLU A 4 17.28 8.18 -8.39
CA GLU A 4 16.09 7.37 -8.13
C GLU A 4 16.49 6.02 -7.54
N ASP A 5 15.50 5.28 -7.01
CA ASP A 5 15.71 3.93 -6.50
C ASP A 5 16.19 2.99 -7.60
N TYR A 6 17.25 2.22 -7.31
CA TYR A 6 17.82 1.25 -8.23
C TYR A 6 16.83 0.12 -8.50
N GLU A 7 16.64 -0.16 -9.78
CA GLU A 7 15.81 -1.23 -10.32
C GLU A 7 16.42 -2.61 -10.07
N LEU A 8 16.29 -3.11 -8.85
CA LEU A 8 16.82 -4.42 -8.51
C LEU A 8 15.97 -5.54 -9.12
N THR A 9 16.64 -6.45 -9.83
CA THR A 9 16.04 -7.67 -10.40
C THR A 9 16.31 -8.89 -9.52
N SER A 10 15.47 -9.94 -9.67
CA SER A 10 15.70 -11.22 -8.97
C SER A 10 17.05 -11.86 -9.34
N SER A 11 17.52 -11.67 -10.58
CA SER A 11 18.80 -12.22 -11.04
C SER A 11 19.98 -11.59 -10.30
N GLU A 12 19.94 -10.28 -10.07
CA GLU A 12 21.00 -9.58 -9.33
C GLU A 12 21.06 -9.99 -7.86
N VAL A 13 19.91 -10.29 -7.24
CA VAL A 13 19.90 -10.88 -5.89
C VAL A 13 20.49 -12.29 -5.91
N GLN A 14 20.17 -13.08 -6.94
CA GLN A 14 20.76 -14.40 -7.13
C GLN A 14 22.29 -14.36 -7.30
N GLU A 15 22.87 -13.26 -7.76
CA GLU A 15 24.32 -13.09 -7.90
C GLU A 15 25.07 -12.84 -6.57
N LEU A 16 24.37 -12.60 -5.46
CA LEU A 16 24.94 -12.31 -4.12
C LEU A 16 25.56 -13.54 -3.44
N SER A 17 26.43 -14.24 -4.15
CA SER A 17 27.04 -15.52 -3.78
C SER A 17 28.35 -15.41 -3.02
N GLY A 18 28.80 -14.19 -2.70
CA GLY A 18 30.06 -13.99 -2.00
C GLY A 18 30.35 -12.54 -1.61
N ARG A 19 31.45 -12.36 -0.86
CA ARG A 19 31.91 -11.07 -0.31
C ARG A 19 32.03 -9.97 -1.37
N ALA A 20 32.68 -10.30 -2.51
CA ALA A 20 32.88 -9.35 -3.60
C ALA A 20 31.56 -8.97 -4.29
N ALA A 21 30.63 -9.93 -4.43
CA ALA A 21 29.31 -9.67 -5.00
C ALA A 21 28.47 -8.75 -4.09
N LEU A 22 28.49 -8.97 -2.77
CA LEU A 22 27.84 -8.08 -1.81
C LEU A 22 28.45 -6.66 -1.84
N ALA A 23 29.78 -6.55 -1.90
CA ALA A 23 30.43 -5.25 -2.03
C ALA A 23 30.04 -4.55 -3.35
N ALA A 24 30.01 -5.27 -4.47
CA ALA A 24 29.59 -4.71 -5.76
C ALA A 24 28.11 -4.28 -5.73
N PHE A 25 27.25 -5.05 -5.07
CA PHE A 25 25.84 -4.73 -4.88
C PHE A 25 25.66 -3.38 -4.14
N PHE A 26 26.31 -3.20 -2.98
CA PHE A 26 26.25 -1.92 -2.27
C PHE A 26 26.86 -0.76 -3.06
N ALA A 27 27.90 -1.02 -3.86
CA ALA A 27 28.46 -0.01 -4.76
C ALA A 27 27.43 0.45 -5.82
N ARG A 28 26.67 -0.49 -6.41
CA ARG A 28 25.59 -0.19 -7.37
C ARG A 28 24.45 0.59 -6.71
N LEU A 29 24.11 0.27 -5.46
CA LEU A 29 23.15 1.01 -4.66
C LEU A 29 23.64 2.42 -4.26
N GLY A 30 24.85 2.83 -4.62
CA GLY A 30 25.37 4.17 -4.35
C GLY A 30 26.13 4.32 -3.03
N TYR A 31 26.44 3.22 -2.34
CA TYR A 31 27.26 3.25 -1.12
C TYR A 31 28.76 3.33 -1.45
N ASN A 32 29.52 4.03 -0.60
CA ASN A 32 30.97 4.11 -0.71
C ASN A 32 31.65 2.84 -0.19
N THR A 33 32.07 1.98 -1.12
CA THR A 33 32.75 0.71 -0.86
C THR A 33 34.28 0.78 -1.01
N ASN A 34 34.84 1.98 -1.21
CA ASN A 34 36.30 2.17 -1.28
C ASN A 34 36.99 2.00 0.08
N ALA A 35 36.23 2.17 1.18
CA ALA A 35 36.71 2.06 2.56
C ALA A 35 36.55 0.64 3.16
N ARG A 36 36.56 -0.40 2.31
CA ARG A 36 36.46 -1.80 2.73
C ARG A 36 37.58 -2.16 3.70
N LEU A 37 37.21 -2.78 4.80
CA LEU A 37 38.16 -3.13 5.86
C LEU A 37 37.78 -4.48 6.47
N VAL A 38 38.68 -5.46 6.33
CA VAL A 38 38.57 -6.72 7.05
C VAL A 38 38.89 -6.48 8.52
N GLN A 39 38.01 -6.92 9.41
CA GLN A 39 38.15 -6.69 10.85
C GLN A 39 38.20 -8.03 11.57
N SER A 40 38.96 -8.07 12.67
CA SER A 40 38.95 -9.23 13.56
C SER A 40 37.90 -9.05 14.64
N ALA A 41 37.38 -10.16 15.17
CA ALA A 41 36.43 -10.08 16.28
C ALA A 41 37.05 -9.38 17.51
N SER A 42 38.36 -9.50 17.69
CA SER A 42 39.10 -8.78 18.75
C SER A 42 39.18 -7.27 18.48
N ALA A 43 39.41 -6.85 17.23
CA ALA A 43 39.42 -5.43 16.85
C ALA A 43 38.04 -4.77 16.99
N MET A 44 36.99 -5.56 16.84
CA MET A 44 35.62 -5.15 17.12
C MET A 44 35.28 -5.17 18.62
N GLY A 45 36.22 -5.46 19.52
CA GLY A 45 35.96 -5.43 20.97
C GLY A 45 34.99 -6.53 21.44
N PHE A 46 34.83 -7.63 20.68
CA PHE A 46 34.15 -8.82 21.17
C PHE A 46 35.07 -9.53 22.19
N SER A 47 35.24 -8.94 23.37
CA SER A 47 36.01 -9.46 24.50
C SER A 47 35.07 -9.77 25.67
N GLY A 48 35.20 -10.97 26.24
CA GLY A 48 34.11 -11.66 26.92
C GLY A 48 33.72 -11.16 28.31
N SER A 49 32.41 -11.09 28.52
CA SER A 49 31.67 -11.77 29.61
C SER A 49 30.17 -11.71 29.30
N GLY A 50 29.58 -12.85 28.91
CA GLY A 50 28.15 -13.00 28.56
C GLY A 50 27.89 -13.06 27.04
N ASP A 51 27.18 -14.11 26.59
CA ASP A 51 26.75 -14.38 25.19
C ASP A 51 27.69 -13.84 24.10
N ASN A 52 28.94 -14.33 24.10
CA ASN A 52 29.96 -13.81 23.18
C ASN A 52 29.75 -14.37 21.75
N PRO A 53 29.35 -13.55 20.75
CA PRO A 53 29.15 -14.03 19.38
C PRO A 53 30.48 -14.40 18.70
N LYS A 54 31.63 -14.12 19.32
CA LYS A 54 32.96 -14.40 18.77
C LYS A 54 33.17 -15.87 18.36
N THR A 55 32.57 -16.82 19.07
CA THR A 55 32.69 -18.25 18.75
C THR A 55 31.86 -18.66 17.53
N ALA A 56 30.82 -17.88 17.22
CA ALA A 56 29.93 -18.06 16.10
C ALA A 56 30.40 -17.31 14.84
N ILE A 57 31.21 -16.26 14.98
CA ILE A 57 31.72 -15.47 13.85
C ILE A 57 32.92 -16.15 13.19
N SER A 58 32.79 -16.43 11.90
CA SER A 58 33.86 -16.94 11.04
C SER A 58 34.63 -15.80 10.35
N TYR A 59 33.93 -14.72 9.96
CA TYR A 59 34.53 -13.61 9.22
C TYR A 59 33.77 -12.29 9.46
N ILE A 60 34.49 -11.16 9.45
CA ILE A 60 33.92 -9.81 9.58
C ILE A 60 34.58 -8.89 8.56
N GLU A 61 33.76 -8.16 7.81
CA GLU A 61 34.24 -7.15 6.89
C GLU A 61 33.30 -5.94 6.87
N ARG A 62 33.87 -4.73 6.94
CA ARG A 62 33.13 -3.52 6.61
C ARG A 62 33.04 -3.42 5.09
N LEU A 63 31.83 -3.52 4.55
CA LEU A 63 31.56 -3.45 3.11
C LEU A 63 31.50 -2.01 2.61
N ALA A 64 30.90 -1.11 3.38
CA ALA A 64 30.74 0.30 3.03
C ALA A 64 30.83 1.20 4.26
N SER A 65 31.28 2.44 4.06
CA SER A 65 31.33 3.47 5.10
C SER A 65 31.02 4.84 4.48
N GLN A 66 30.00 5.52 5.00
CA GLN A 66 29.55 6.83 4.54
C GLN A 66 29.78 7.91 5.59
N ASP A 67 29.98 9.14 5.11
CA ASP A 67 30.21 10.35 5.92
C ASP A 67 31.15 10.13 7.12
N ASN A 68 32.33 9.57 6.82
CA ASN A 68 33.38 9.28 7.81
C ASN A 68 32.93 8.36 8.97
N GLY A 69 32.09 7.36 8.67
CA GLY A 69 31.66 6.34 9.63
C GLY A 69 30.36 6.66 10.35
N ARG A 70 29.56 7.60 9.84
CA ARG A 70 28.21 7.87 10.36
C ARG A 70 27.22 6.77 10.00
N PHE A 71 27.34 6.21 8.80
CA PHE A 71 26.56 5.04 8.38
C PHE A 71 27.51 3.97 7.82
N GLU A 72 27.49 2.78 8.39
CA GLU A 72 28.37 1.69 7.98
C GLU A 72 27.61 0.39 7.69
N VAL A 73 28.04 -0.29 6.64
CA VAL A 73 27.52 -1.61 6.26
C VAL A 73 28.55 -2.67 6.59
N TYR A 74 28.15 -3.67 7.37
CA TYR A 74 29.00 -4.76 7.82
C TYR A 74 28.54 -6.11 7.30
N LEU A 75 29.48 -6.95 6.89
CA LEU A 75 29.26 -8.37 6.60
C LEU A 75 29.79 -9.22 7.76
N PHE A 76 28.94 -10.11 8.25
CA PHE A 76 29.30 -11.15 9.20
C PHE A 76 29.00 -12.52 8.60
N GLU A 77 30.06 -13.31 8.39
CA GLU A 77 29.88 -14.74 8.14
C GLU A 77 29.88 -15.48 9.48
N LEU A 78 28.83 -16.24 9.73
CA LEU A 78 28.59 -16.96 10.96
C LEU A 78 28.61 -18.48 10.70
N LYS A 79 28.87 -19.28 11.73
CA LYS A 79 28.70 -20.74 11.66
C LYS A 79 27.23 -21.14 11.54
N SER A 80 26.34 -20.33 12.11
CA SER A 80 24.89 -20.45 12.01
C SER A 80 24.26 -19.11 12.39
N VAL A 81 23.28 -18.68 11.60
CA VAL A 81 22.51 -17.46 11.89
C VAL A 81 21.34 -17.81 12.81
N THR A 82 21.42 -17.40 14.08
CA THR A 82 20.34 -17.59 15.08
C THR A 82 19.82 -16.26 15.62
N VAL A 83 18.61 -16.26 16.18
CA VAL A 83 18.03 -15.08 16.85
C VAL A 83 18.94 -14.60 17.99
N ALA A 84 19.50 -15.52 18.77
CA ALA A 84 20.41 -15.19 19.87
C ALA A 84 21.69 -14.52 19.38
N THR A 85 22.34 -15.08 18.35
CA THR A 85 23.56 -14.49 17.75
C THR A 85 23.27 -13.11 17.15
N THR A 86 22.12 -12.95 16.47
CA THR A 86 21.70 -11.67 15.88
C THR A 86 21.48 -10.61 16.96
N GLN A 87 20.76 -10.94 18.03
CA GLN A 87 20.55 -10.03 19.15
C GLN A 87 21.86 -9.68 19.87
N ALA A 88 22.76 -10.65 20.06
CA ALA A 88 24.07 -10.42 20.65
C ALA A 88 24.93 -9.46 19.81
N LEU A 89 24.94 -9.62 18.49
CA LEU A 89 25.63 -8.70 17.57
C LEU A 89 25.05 -7.30 17.66
N VAL A 90 23.73 -7.14 17.53
CA VAL A 90 23.08 -5.81 17.59
C VAL A 90 23.31 -5.10 18.92
N ARG A 91 23.27 -5.82 20.05
CA ARG A 91 23.62 -5.25 21.37
C ARG A 91 25.05 -4.71 21.41
N HIS A 92 25.99 -5.32 20.69
CA HIS A 92 27.38 -4.85 20.63
C HIS A 92 27.54 -3.53 19.86
N PHE A 93 26.62 -3.26 18.93
CA PHE A 93 26.57 -1.99 18.20
C PHE A 93 25.81 -0.89 18.96
N ARG A 94 25.15 -1.21 20.09
CA ARG A 94 24.42 -0.24 20.93
C ARG A 94 25.30 0.92 21.41
N ASP A 95 26.51 0.66 21.86
CA ASP A 95 27.33 1.69 22.50
C ASP A 95 28.32 2.35 21.53
N ARG A 96 28.21 2.03 20.23
CA ARG A 96 29.09 2.57 19.17
C ARG A 96 28.48 3.79 18.50
N PRO A 97 29.27 4.80 18.12
CA PRO A 97 28.79 5.98 17.41
C PRO A 97 28.51 5.67 15.94
N GLY A 98 27.28 5.94 15.49
CA GLY A 98 26.85 5.74 14.10
C GLY A 98 25.68 4.77 13.96
N ASP A 99 25.19 4.69 12.73
CA ASP A 99 24.11 3.83 12.28
C ASP A 99 24.66 2.67 11.47
N TYR A 100 24.06 1.50 11.65
CA TYR A 100 24.63 0.24 11.16
C TYR A 100 23.60 -0.61 10.46
N LEU A 101 23.98 -1.09 9.28
CA LEU A 101 23.31 -2.16 8.56
C LEU A 101 24.22 -3.39 8.54
N LEU A 102 23.76 -4.49 9.14
CA LEU A 102 24.52 -5.73 9.22
C LEU A 102 23.97 -6.73 8.19
N VAL A 103 24.83 -7.39 7.45
CA VAL A 103 24.49 -8.50 6.55
C VAL A 103 25.02 -9.77 7.21
N LEU A 104 24.12 -10.65 7.64
CA LEU A 104 24.46 -11.90 8.31
C LEU A 104 24.22 -13.07 7.36
N THR A 105 25.17 -13.99 7.28
CA THR A 105 25.03 -15.21 6.48
C THR A 105 25.89 -16.33 7.04
N ASP A 106 25.49 -17.57 6.80
CA ASP A 106 26.28 -18.78 7.07
C ASP A 106 26.73 -19.47 5.77
N ASP A 107 25.92 -19.44 4.71
CA ASP A 107 26.15 -20.19 3.47
C ASP A 107 25.97 -19.38 2.17
N TYR A 108 25.69 -18.07 2.25
CA TYR A 108 25.32 -17.21 1.11
C TYR A 108 24.07 -17.65 0.32
N LEU A 109 23.31 -18.63 0.80
CA LEU A 109 21.97 -18.93 0.31
C LEU A 109 20.92 -18.12 1.06
N ARG A 110 21.13 -17.90 2.35
CA ARG A 110 20.33 -16.99 3.17
C ARG A 110 21.14 -15.77 3.59
N LEU A 111 20.61 -14.59 3.31
CA LEU A 111 21.18 -13.29 3.70
C LEU A 111 20.18 -12.57 4.60
N ASP A 112 20.55 -12.33 5.84
CA ASP A 112 19.73 -11.53 6.77
C ASP A 112 20.30 -10.10 6.82
N PHE A 113 19.57 -9.14 6.27
CA PHE A 113 19.89 -7.71 6.36
C PHE A 113 19.26 -7.14 7.62
N VAL A 114 20.10 -6.77 8.59
CA VAL A 114 19.71 -6.34 9.92
C VAL A 114 20.04 -4.87 10.12
N LEU A 115 19.02 -4.01 10.12
CA LEU A 115 19.16 -2.61 10.49
C LEU A 115 19.16 -2.48 12.01
N VAL A 116 20.13 -1.75 12.56
CA VAL A 116 20.22 -1.46 14.00
C VAL A 116 19.41 -0.22 14.30
N GLU A 117 18.21 -0.40 14.84
CA GLU A 117 17.31 0.69 15.28
C GLU A 117 17.61 1.11 16.72
N ARG A 118 17.81 2.41 16.97
CA ARG A 118 18.03 2.96 18.31
C ARG A 118 16.76 3.65 18.82
N LEU A 119 16.16 3.09 19.85
CA LEU A 119 15.01 3.66 20.54
C LEU A 119 15.47 4.51 21.72
N ASN A 120 15.23 5.81 21.62
CA ASN A 120 15.46 6.77 22.69
C ASN A 120 14.20 6.87 23.56
N LEU A 121 14.15 6.15 24.69
CA LEU A 121 13.00 6.09 25.59
C LEU A 121 12.65 7.40 26.35
N ASN A 122 13.27 8.53 26.00
CA ASN A 122 13.15 9.80 26.76
C ASN A 122 12.40 10.92 26.02
N LEU A 123 11.86 10.69 24.82
CA LEU A 123 11.16 11.74 24.06
C LEU A 123 9.66 11.85 24.37
N GLU A 124 9.04 10.85 25.00
CA GLU A 124 7.60 10.88 25.34
C GLU A 124 7.30 11.35 26.77
N ALA A 125 8.30 11.40 27.67
CA ALA A 125 8.08 11.78 29.07
C ALA A 125 8.17 13.29 29.35
N ASN A 126 8.62 14.11 28.40
CA ASN A 126 8.90 15.55 28.63
C ASN A 126 7.87 16.53 28.04
N GLN A 127 6.72 16.07 27.54
CA GLN A 127 5.59 16.97 27.21
C GLN A 127 4.52 17.06 28.31
N SER A 128 4.65 16.31 29.40
CA SER A 128 3.63 16.24 30.45
C SER A 128 4.25 16.32 31.84
N GLN A 129 4.91 17.44 32.18
CA GLN A 129 5.07 17.89 33.58
C GLN A 129 5.72 19.27 33.66
N SER A 130 4.90 20.32 33.47
CA SER A 130 5.08 21.57 34.23
C SER A 130 4.55 21.32 35.64
N GLY A 131 5.42 20.83 36.52
CA GLY A 131 5.09 20.57 37.92
C GLY A 131 6.32 20.69 38.79
N GLU A 132 6.37 21.76 39.59
CA GLU A 132 7.37 21.98 40.63
C GLU A 132 7.50 20.74 41.54
N GLY A 133 8.72 20.24 41.69
CA GLY A 133 9.03 19.10 42.55
C GLY A 133 10.51 19.06 42.87
N THR A 134 10.87 19.71 43.98
CA THR A 134 12.20 19.65 44.59
C THR A 134 12.55 18.23 45.03
N GLY A 135 13.49 17.58 44.33
CA GLY A 135 14.10 16.30 44.71
C GLY A 135 15.51 16.17 44.09
N PRO A 136 16.46 15.47 44.74
CA PRO A 136 17.87 15.56 44.39
C PRO A 136 18.18 14.89 43.04
N LEU A 137 18.97 15.59 42.22
CA LEU A 137 19.42 15.22 40.87
C LEU A 137 20.13 13.86 40.83
N GLY A 138 19.37 12.78 40.62
CA GLY A 138 19.88 11.50 40.13
C GLY A 138 19.97 11.53 38.61
N LEU A 139 21.19 11.43 38.07
CA LEU A 139 21.44 11.28 36.63
C LEU A 139 20.84 9.95 36.11
N ASN A 140 19.58 9.95 35.71
CA ASN A 140 19.04 8.88 34.86
C ASN A 140 19.66 9.06 33.46
N LYS A 141 20.78 8.38 33.20
CA LYS A 141 21.34 8.28 31.84
C LYS A 141 20.24 7.77 30.90
N PRO A 142 20.03 8.38 29.72
CA PRO A 142 19.08 7.88 28.74
C PRO A 142 19.37 6.42 28.44
N GLN A 143 18.42 5.53 28.74
CA GLN A 143 18.55 4.12 28.40
C GLN A 143 18.25 3.97 26.90
N VAL A 144 19.30 4.08 26.08
CA VAL A 144 19.22 3.77 24.65
C VAL A 144 19.01 2.27 24.51
N ARG A 145 17.82 1.85 24.07
CA ARG A 145 17.56 0.46 23.69
C ARG A 145 17.80 0.34 22.19
N VAL A 146 18.37 -0.79 21.76
CA VAL A 146 18.46 -1.13 20.34
C VAL A 146 17.53 -2.28 19.99
N ARG A 147 16.88 -2.18 18.84
CA ARG A 147 16.03 -3.22 18.26
C ARG A 147 16.63 -3.64 16.90
N PRO A 148 16.75 -4.96 16.62
CA PRO A 148 17.05 -5.41 15.28
C PRO A 148 15.81 -5.33 14.39
N ARG A 149 15.93 -4.72 13.21
CA ARG A 149 14.96 -4.87 12.11
C ARG A 149 15.57 -5.81 11.06
N VAL A 150 14.98 -6.99 10.89
CA VAL A 150 15.57 -8.09 10.10
C VAL A 150 14.78 -8.28 8.82
N LEU A 151 15.47 -8.26 7.68
CA LEU A 151 14.97 -8.66 6.38
C LEU A 151 15.72 -9.92 5.94
N THR A 152 15.04 -11.07 5.93
CA THR A 152 15.61 -12.33 5.46
C THR A 152 15.40 -12.48 3.96
N VAL A 153 16.50 -12.67 3.23
CA VAL A 153 16.51 -12.83 1.77
C VAL A 153 17.07 -14.20 1.43
N LYS A 154 16.24 -15.02 0.77
CA LYS A 154 16.66 -16.30 0.22
C LYS A 154 17.17 -16.07 -1.19
N ARG A 155 18.47 -16.26 -1.42
CA ARG A 155 19.11 -15.98 -2.71
C ARG A 155 18.54 -16.83 -3.85
N ASN A 156 18.22 -18.10 -3.59
CA ASN A 156 17.69 -19.01 -4.61
C ASN A 156 16.28 -18.63 -5.11
N ASN A 157 15.48 -18.02 -4.24
CA ASN A 157 14.13 -17.55 -4.55
C ASN A 157 13.84 -16.29 -3.72
N PRO A 158 14.33 -15.11 -4.15
CA PRO A 158 14.14 -13.89 -3.40
C PRO A 158 12.65 -13.53 -3.42
N ASP A 159 12.07 -13.35 -2.24
CA ASP A 159 10.68 -12.94 -2.09
C ASP A 159 10.48 -11.50 -2.62
N PHE A 160 9.26 -11.18 -3.06
CA PHE A 160 8.91 -9.87 -3.59
C PHE A 160 9.06 -8.77 -2.53
N VAL A 161 8.72 -9.06 -1.28
CA VAL A 161 8.94 -8.14 -0.16
C VAL A 161 10.43 -7.83 -0.03
N ALA A 162 11.30 -8.85 -0.12
CA ALA A 162 12.74 -8.66 -0.10
C ALA A 162 13.24 -7.80 -1.27
N LEU A 163 12.77 -8.04 -2.49
CA LEU A 163 13.14 -7.24 -3.65
C LEU A 163 12.72 -5.77 -3.48
N ARG A 164 11.47 -5.51 -3.10
CA ARG A 164 10.96 -4.15 -2.89
C ARG A 164 11.76 -3.40 -1.83
N VAL A 165 12.04 -4.06 -0.71
CA VAL A 165 12.78 -3.43 0.40
C VAL A 165 14.23 -3.17 -0.02
N LEU A 166 14.87 -4.11 -0.71
CA LEU A 166 16.24 -3.94 -1.21
C LEU A 166 16.35 -2.84 -2.29
N ARG A 167 15.33 -2.62 -3.13
CA ARG A 167 15.30 -1.47 -4.07
C ARG A 167 15.40 -0.14 -3.32
N ARG A 168 14.66 -0.01 -2.21
CA ARG A 168 14.68 1.18 -1.35
C ARG A 168 15.99 1.36 -0.57
N PHE A 169 16.88 0.37 -0.56
CA PHE A 169 18.21 0.54 0.05
C PHE A 169 19.11 1.46 -0.77
N SER A 170 18.73 1.79 -2.00
CA SER A 170 19.44 2.75 -2.86
C SER A 170 19.70 4.06 -2.13
N TYR A 171 20.93 4.53 -2.21
CA TYR A 171 21.39 5.77 -1.61
C TYR A 171 21.01 6.94 -2.52
N THR A 172 19.81 7.48 -2.26
CA THR A 172 19.22 8.61 -3.00
C THR A 172 19.13 9.87 -2.14
N GLU A 173 19.18 9.72 -0.82
CA GLU A 173 18.97 10.83 0.10
C GLU A 173 20.19 11.75 0.23
N SER A 174 19.92 12.98 0.63
CA SER A 174 20.93 14.05 0.70
C SER A 174 21.99 13.85 1.80
N ASP A 175 21.65 13.13 2.88
CA ASP A 175 22.55 12.83 4.00
C ASP A 175 22.29 11.45 4.62
N THR A 176 23.19 11.02 5.52
CA THR A 176 23.10 9.70 6.18
C THR A 176 21.89 9.54 7.11
N PHE A 177 21.38 10.62 7.69
CA PHE A 177 20.23 10.56 8.60
C PHE A 177 18.94 10.36 7.82
N ALA A 178 18.72 11.13 6.76
CA ALA A 178 17.60 10.98 5.84
C ALA A 178 17.62 9.58 5.18
N GLN A 179 18.81 9.10 4.80
CA GLN A 179 18.95 7.74 4.28
C GLN A 179 18.59 6.68 5.34
N TYR A 180 18.97 6.88 6.60
CA TYR A 180 18.61 5.97 7.69
C TYR A 180 17.10 5.94 7.95
N ASP A 181 16.44 7.10 7.96
CA ASP A 181 14.98 7.21 8.10
C ASP A 181 14.25 6.54 6.93
N LYS A 182 14.78 6.70 5.70
CA LYS A 182 14.28 5.98 4.52
C LYS A 182 14.40 4.46 4.70
N LEU A 183 15.51 3.97 5.25
CA LEU A 183 15.66 2.55 5.55
C LEU A 183 14.66 2.10 6.62
N ILE A 184 14.48 2.85 7.71
CA ILE A 184 13.44 2.54 8.71
C ILE A 184 12.07 2.42 8.04
N SER A 185 11.69 3.40 7.22
CA SER A 185 10.44 3.38 6.45
C SER A 185 10.34 2.17 5.51
N ALA A 186 11.44 1.80 4.85
CA ALA A 186 11.47 0.61 3.98
C ALA A 186 11.27 -0.70 4.77
N TYR A 187 11.85 -0.79 5.97
CA TYR A 187 11.65 -1.93 6.86
C TYR A 187 10.26 -1.95 7.51
N ASP A 188 9.68 -0.78 7.83
CA ASP A 188 8.28 -0.69 8.25
C ASP A 188 7.37 -1.20 7.13
N VAL A 189 7.58 -0.76 5.89
CA VAL A 189 6.88 -1.33 4.73
C VAL A 189 7.08 -2.83 4.69
N ALA A 190 8.28 -3.38 4.89
CA ALA A 190 8.51 -4.83 4.96
C ALA A 190 7.69 -5.55 6.05
N GLU A 191 7.53 -4.93 7.22
CA GLU A 191 6.80 -5.46 8.38
C GLU A 191 5.28 -5.48 8.14
N TRP A 192 4.75 -4.51 7.38
CA TRP A 192 3.32 -4.34 7.07
C TRP A 192 2.89 -4.83 5.68
N SER A 193 3.85 -5.04 4.78
CA SER A 193 3.56 -5.37 3.40
C SER A 193 3.54 -6.88 3.21
N ARG A 194 2.39 -7.37 2.77
CA ARG A 194 2.26 -8.73 2.27
C ARG A 194 2.86 -8.77 0.85
N PRO A 195 3.13 -9.96 0.27
CA PRO A 195 3.77 -10.07 -1.04
C PRO A 195 3.09 -9.28 -2.16
N PHE A 196 1.77 -9.01 -2.05
CA PHE A 196 0.97 -8.42 -3.12
C PHE A 196 0.26 -7.10 -2.78
N PHE A 197 0.20 -6.71 -1.51
CA PHE A 197 -0.53 -5.51 -1.08
C PHE A 197 0.05 -4.95 0.23
N ASN A 198 -0.29 -3.70 0.51
CA ASN A 198 -0.01 -3.00 1.76
C ASN A 198 -1.33 -2.58 2.39
N ASN A 199 -1.63 -3.10 3.58
CA ASN A 199 -2.87 -2.81 4.30
C ASN A 199 -2.55 -2.04 5.58
N ARG A 200 -2.87 -0.74 5.61
CA ARG A 200 -2.72 0.10 6.81
C ARG A 200 -4.01 0.05 7.62
N ALA A 201 -4.33 -1.09 8.23
CA ALA A 201 -5.47 -1.25 9.13
C ALA A 201 -6.83 -0.80 8.56
N LEU A 202 -7.01 -0.83 7.23
CA LEU A 202 -8.33 -0.65 6.63
C LEU A 202 -9.15 -1.94 6.74
N PHE A 203 -8.49 -3.08 6.53
CA PHE A 203 -9.09 -4.41 6.66
C PHE A 203 -8.29 -5.26 7.66
N SER A 204 -8.83 -6.43 8.02
CA SER A 204 -8.09 -7.43 8.81
C SER A 204 -7.12 -8.19 7.91
N ASP A 205 -5.83 -8.16 8.27
CA ASP A 205 -4.78 -8.92 7.59
C ASP A 205 -5.10 -10.41 7.51
N TYR A 206 -5.63 -10.98 8.59
CA TYR A 206 -6.02 -12.38 8.65
C TYR A 206 -7.12 -12.68 7.63
N TYR A 207 -8.11 -11.79 7.51
CA TYR A 207 -9.17 -11.95 6.53
C TYR A 207 -8.61 -11.95 5.10
N LEU A 208 -7.77 -10.97 4.77
CA LEU A 208 -7.21 -10.82 3.42
C LEU A 208 -6.39 -12.04 3.00
N VAL A 209 -5.66 -12.67 3.93
CA VAL A 209 -4.75 -13.78 3.62
C VAL A 209 -5.45 -15.14 3.71
N GLU A 210 -6.29 -15.36 4.72
CA GLU A 210 -6.81 -16.71 5.02
C GLU A 210 -8.27 -16.90 4.58
N ARG A 211 -9.07 -15.84 4.55
CA ARG A 211 -10.51 -15.92 4.24
C ARG A 211 -10.82 -15.55 2.80
N LEU A 212 -10.27 -14.45 2.32
CA LEU A 212 -10.55 -13.96 0.97
C LEU A 212 -10.22 -15.01 -0.11
N PRO A 213 -9.10 -15.76 -0.06
CA PRO A 213 -8.84 -16.82 -1.05
C PRO A 213 -9.84 -17.98 -1.04
N GLN A 214 -10.56 -18.17 0.07
CA GLN A 214 -11.62 -19.18 0.22
C GLN A 214 -13.00 -18.64 -0.17
N SER A 215 -13.12 -17.36 -0.48
CA SER A 215 -14.40 -16.73 -0.87
C SER A 215 -14.89 -17.19 -2.23
N VAL A 216 -16.19 -17.00 -2.47
CA VAL A 216 -16.82 -17.33 -3.75
C VAL A 216 -16.33 -16.36 -4.83
N GLU A 217 -16.19 -15.08 -4.48
CA GLU A 217 -15.70 -14.01 -5.33
C GLU A 217 -14.28 -14.28 -5.84
N TRP A 218 -13.44 -14.88 -5.01
CA TRP A 218 -12.09 -15.28 -5.41
C TRP A 218 -12.11 -16.43 -6.43
N ASN A 219 -13.01 -17.40 -6.26
CA ASN A 219 -13.02 -18.63 -7.05
C ASN A 219 -14.02 -18.61 -8.22
N ASP A 220 -14.74 -17.52 -8.42
CA ASP A 220 -15.73 -17.36 -9.48
C ASP A 220 -15.07 -17.35 -10.88
N LYS A 221 -15.55 -18.23 -11.76
CA LYS A 221 -15.08 -18.37 -13.14
C LYS A 221 -15.45 -17.17 -14.01
N ALA A 222 -16.61 -16.54 -13.78
CA ALA A 222 -17.03 -15.34 -14.51
C ALA A 222 -16.13 -14.15 -14.16
N GLU A 223 -15.79 -14.01 -12.87
CA GLU A 223 -14.83 -13.02 -12.38
C GLU A 223 -13.45 -13.24 -13.00
N MET A 224 -12.96 -14.48 -13.02
CA MET A 224 -11.65 -14.81 -13.59
C MET A 224 -11.55 -14.47 -15.09
N THR A 225 -12.65 -14.61 -15.84
CA THR A 225 -12.70 -14.24 -17.26
C THR A 225 -12.61 -12.73 -17.45
N SER A 226 -13.36 -11.96 -16.65
CA SER A 226 -13.35 -10.49 -16.66
C SER A 226 -11.99 -9.95 -16.23
N MET A 227 -11.42 -10.52 -15.16
CA MET A 227 -10.08 -10.24 -14.67
C MET A 227 -9.02 -10.46 -15.76
N THR A 228 -9.09 -11.58 -16.50
CA THR A 228 -8.12 -11.88 -17.57
C THR A 228 -8.17 -10.84 -18.70
N ARG A 229 -9.36 -10.33 -19.04
CA ARG A 229 -9.53 -9.26 -20.04
C ARG A 229 -8.94 -7.94 -19.55
N ALA A 230 -9.26 -7.55 -18.32
CA ALA A 230 -8.71 -6.36 -17.70
C ALA A 230 -7.18 -6.45 -17.60
N TYR A 231 -6.66 -7.59 -17.15
CA TYR A 231 -5.22 -7.87 -17.07
C TYR A 231 -4.48 -7.63 -18.39
N ARG A 232 -4.98 -8.16 -19.51
CA ARG A 232 -4.35 -7.96 -20.84
C ARG A 232 -4.35 -6.49 -21.26
N THR A 233 -5.45 -5.79 -20.97
CA THR A 233 -5.59 -4.37 -21.28
C THR A 233 -4.59 -3.55 -20.47
N LEU A 234 -4.54 -3.77 -19.15
CA LEU A 234 -3.61 -3.10 -18.25
C LEU A 234 -2.16 -3.44 -18.58
N ARG A 235 -1.82 -4.69 -18.93
CA ARG A 235 -0.46 -5.05 -19.31
C ARG A 235 0.04 -4.31 -20.56
N THR A 236 -0.88 -4.02 -21.49
CA THR A 236 -0.59 -3.24 -22.70
C THR A 236 -0.39 -1.77 -22.35
N LEU A 237 -1.27 -1.20 -21.52
CA LEU A 237 -1.16 0.19 -21.06
C LEU A 237 0.12 0.43 -20.23
N TYR A 238 0.53 -0.55 -19.44
CA TYR A 238 1.71 -0.47 -18.57
C TYR A 238 3.00 -1.00 -19.22
N GLY A 239 3.01 -1.21 -20.55
CA GLY A 239 4.18 -1.73 -21.26
C GLY A 239 5.39 -0.81 -21.18
N ASP A 240 5.21 0.44 -21.61
CA ASP A 240 6.25 1.49 -21.71
C ASP A 240 5.91 2.70 -20.81
N VAL A 241 5.13 2.47 -19.75
CA VAL A 241 4.51 3.52 -18.93
C VAL A 241 5.50 4.52 -18.33
N ARG A 242 6.72 4.08 -18.04
CA ARG A 242 7.75 4.98 -17.50
C ARG A 242 8.27 5.95 -18.53
N ASP A 243 8.54 5.48 -19.73
CA ASP A 243 9.05 6.34 -20.80
C ASP A 243 7.96 7.31 -21.28
N ASP A 244 6.71 6.84 -21.32
CA ASP A 244 5.58 7.62 -21.78
C ASP A 244 5.12 8.69 -20.78
N PHE A 245 5.17 8.40 -19.47
CA PHE A 245 4.53 9.23 -18.44
C PHE A 245 5.48 9.92 -17.46
N SER A 246 6.78 9.60 -17.45
CA SER A 246 7.73 10.32 -16.60
C SER A 246 7.76 11.81 -16.94
N ASN A 247 7.60 12.66 -15.92
CA ASN A 247 7.52 14.13 -16.04
C ASN A 247 6.39 14.65 -16.93
N GLN A 248 5.37 13.83 -17.22
CA GLN A 248 4.16 14.30 -17.88
C GLN A 248 3.26 15.03 -16.89
N LYS A 249 2.49 15.98 -17.42
CA LYS A 249 1.42 16.66 -16.69
C LYS A 249 0.30 15.71 -16.34
N GLU A 250 -0.46 16.09 -15.33
CA GLU A 250 -1.50 15.24 -14.79
C GLU A 250 -2.62 14.96 -15.80
N ASP A 251 -3.01 15.94 -16.61
CA ASP A 251 -4.02 15.81 -17.66
C ASP A 251 -3.67 14.70 -18.68
N VAL A 252 -2.39 14.60 -19.06
CA VAL A 252 -1.89 13.56 -19.96
C VAL A 252 -1.95 12.18 -19.29
N VAL A 253 -1.54 12.07 -18.03
CA VAL A 253 -1.59 10.82 -17.26
C VAL A 253 -3.04 10.36 -17.08
N ARG A 254 -3.94 11.28 -16.73
CA ARG A 254 -5.38 11.05 -16.62
C ARG A 254 -5.97 10.47 -17.90
N ALA A 255 -5.86 11.20 -19.01
CA ALA A 255 -6.51 10.85 -20.26
C ALA A 255 -5.94 9.58 -20.92
N LYS A 256 -4.61 9.40 -20.88
CA LYS A 256 -3.96 8.29 -21.61
C LYS A 256 -3.71 7.04 -20.78
N LEU A 257 -3.67 7.14 -19.45
CA LEU A 257 -3.42 5.99 -18.57
C LEU A 257 -4.61 5.71 -17.65
N LEU A 258 -5.01 6.67 -16.80
CA LEU A 258 -5.96 6.40 -15.71
C LEU A 258 -7.38 6.13 -16.21
N GLU A 259 -7.87 6.93 -17.15
CA GLU A 259 -9.22 6.78 -17.72
C GLU A 259 -9.41 5.43 -18.45
N PRO A 260 -8.46 4.97 -19.29
CA PRO A 260 -8.47 3.61 -19.82
C PRO A 260 -8.46 2.52 -18.74
N VAL A 261 -7.70 2.71 -17.66
CA VAL A 261 -7.64 1.75 -16.54
C VAL A 261 -8.98 1.71 -15.80
N LEU A 262 -9.58 2.85 -15.48
CA LEU A 262 -10.90 2.93 -14.84
C LEU A 262 -11.98 2.26 -15.70
N THR A 263 -11.92 2.45 -17.02
CA THR A 263 -12.83 1.80 -17.97
C THR A 263 -12.64 0.28 -17.95
N ALA A 264 -11.39 -0.21 -17.94
CA ALA A 264 -11.09 -1.64 -17.85
C ALA A 264 -11.53 -2.27 -16.50
N LEU A 265 -11.58 -1.47 -15.44
CA LEU A 265 -12.13 -1.84 -14.13
C LEU A 265 -13.67 -1.82 -14.08
N GLY A 266 -14.34 -1.43 -15.16
CA GLY A 266 -15.79 -1.42 -15.29
C GLY A 266 -16.46 -0.14 -14.79
N PHE A 267 -15.67 0.92 -14.56
CA PHE A 267 -16.21 2.23 -14.23
C PHE A 267 -16.57 3.03 -15.47
N THR A 268 -17.51 3.93 -15.25
CA THR A 268 -17.69 5.15 -16.02
C THR A 268 -17.50 6.31 -15.06
N PHE A 269 -17.06 7.47 -15.55
CA PHE A 269 -16.66 8.56 -14.68
C PHE A 269 -17.22 9.90 -15.16
N GLN A 270 -17.58 10.74 -14.20
CA GLN A 270 -17.82 12.16 -14.41
C GLN A 270 -16.61 12.92 -13.89
N VAL A 271 -15.97 13.70 -14.76
CA VAL A 271 -14.86 14.58 -14.38
C VAL A 271 -15.40 15.69 -13.48
N GLY A 272 -14.79 15.86 -12.30
CA GLY A 272 -15.07 16.95 -11.39
C GLY A 272 -14.15 18.13 -11.68
N LYS A 273 -13.15 18.34 -10.82
CA LYS A 273 -12.20 19.45 -11.01
C LYS A 273 -11.21 19.21 -12.16
N SER A 274 -10.79 20.32 -12.76
CA SER A 274 -9.64 20.33 -13.68
C SER A 274 -8.36 19.97 -12.93
N ALA A 275 -7.42 19.29 -13.61
CA ALA A 275 -6.17 18.81 -13.02
C ALA A 275 -5.29 19.90 -12.40
N ALA A 276 -5.48 21.17 -12.79
CA ALA A 276 -4.74 22.31 -12.25
C ALA A 276 -5.50 23.09 -11.15
N SER A 277 -6.61 22.55 -10.60
CA SER A 277 -7.45 23.25 -9.63
C SER A 277 -7.16 22.80 -8.19
N ASP A 278 -6.96 23.78 -7.30
CA ASP A 278 -6.85 23.58 -5.85
C ASP A 278 -8.21 23.47 -5.14
N GLU A 279 -9.31 23.44 -5.91
CA GLU A 279 -10.62 23.22 -5.32
C GLU A 279 -10.68 21.87 -4.62
N ILE A 280 -11.33 21.85 -3.46
CA ILE A 280 -11.69 20.61 -2.80
C ILE A 280 -12.87 20.06 -3.61
N GLU A 281 -12.61 19.28 -4.63
CA GLU A 281 -13.59 18.54 -5.44
C GLU A 281 -12.88 17.28 -5.97
N PRO A 282 -13.54 16.11 -6.05
CA PRO A 282 -12.89 14.94 -6.63
C PRO A 282 -12.57 15.18 -8.10
N ASP A 283 -11.52 14.53 -8.59
CA ASP A 283 -11.19 14.53 -10.01
C ASP A 283 -12.19 13.69 -10.80
N TYR A 284 -12.66 12.61 -10.18
CA TYR A 284 -13.63 11.70 -10.77
C TYR A 284 -14.73 11.33 -9.78
N ARG A 285 -15.98 11.31 -10.27
CA ARG A 285 -17.09 10.60 -9.63
C ARG A 285 -17.34 9.32 -10.40
N LEU A 286 -17.20 8.18 -9.76
CA LEU A 286 -17.21 6.87 -10.41
C LEU A 286 -18.59 6.21 -10.34
N TYR A 287 -19.06 5.71 -11.47
CA TYR A 287 -20.36 5.05 -11.64
C TYR A 287 -20.16 3.68 -12.31
N PRO A 288 -21.07 2.71 -12.12
CA PRO A 288 -20.97 1.44 -12.85
C PRO A 288 -21.27 1.69 -14.32
N ALA A 289 -20.56 1.00 -15.21
CA ALA A 289 -20.69 1.22 -16.67
C ALA A 289 -22.11 1.05 -17.24
N SER A 290 -23.02 0.39 -16.52
CA SER A 290 -24.43 0.25 -16.91
C SER A 290 -25.35 1.40 -16.44
N ALA A 291 -24.93 2.27 -15.52
CA ALA A 291 -25.81 3.30 -14.94
C ALA A 291 -25.93 4.58 -15.79
N ILE A 292 -24.92 4.91 -16.59
CA ILE A 292 -24.90 6.19 -17.34
C ILE A 292 -25.96 6.27 -18.44
N ALA A 293 -26.47 5.14 -18.92
CA ALA A 293 -27.59 5.13 -19.88
C ALA A 293 -28.86 5.80 -19.33
N ILE A 294 -29.02 5.89 -18.00
CA ILE A 294 -30.17 6.51 -17.35
C ILE A 294 -29.93 8.00 -17.08
N ALA A 295 -28.69 8.43 -16.81
CA ALA A 295 -28.38 9.83 -16.50
C ALA A 295 -28.19 10.71 -17.75
N ILE A 296 -27.63 10.17 -18.84
CA ILE A 296 -27.51 10.91 -20.12
C ILE A 296 -28.87 11.05 -20.83
N ALA A 297 -29.85 10.21 -20.47
CA ALA A 297 -31.22 10.26 -21.01
C ALA A 297 -32.12 11.31 -20.33
N ALA A 298 -31.62 12.08 -19.36
CA ALA A 298 -32.30 13.26 -18.85
C ALA A 298 -31.85 14.50 -19.67
N PRO A 299 -32.64 14.97 -20.66
CA PRO A 299 -32.29 16.18 -21.39
C PRO A 299 -32.31 17.38 -20.44
N ASN A 300 -31.13 17.93 -20.19
CA ASN A 300 -30.93 19.20 -19.52
C ASN A 300 -31.33 20.33 -20.50
N THR A 301 -32.63 20.51 -20.74
CA THR A 301 -33.15 21.69 -21.45
C THR A 301 -33.31 22.82 -20.43
N ASN A 302 -32.29 23.65 -20.27
CA ASN A 302 -32.43 25.03 -19.81
C ASN A 302 -31.20 25.86 -20.21
N ALA A 303 -31.19 26.32 -21.46
CA ALA A 303 -30.37 27.43 -21.91
C ALA A 303 -31.20 28.37 -22.78
N VAL A 304 -31.70 29.42 -22.13
CA VAL A 304 -31.84 30.80 -22.59
C VAL A 304 -32.52 31.04 -23.94
N SER A 305 -33.80 31.41 -23.90
CA SER A 305 -34.41 32.32 -24.86
C SER A 305 -35.54 33.10 -24.18
N SER A 306 -35.26 34.38 -23.96
CA SER A 306 -36.20 35.38 -23.49
C SER A 306 -37.40 35.55 -24.43
N LYS A 307 -38.63 35.50 -23.90
CA LYS A 307 -39.71 36.51 -24.02
C LYS A 307 -41.10 35.86 -23.85
N SER A 308 -41.97 36.63 -23.17
CA SER A 308 -43.44 36.64 -23.29
C SER A 308 -44.28 35.73 -22.38
N ALA A 309 -44.73 36.35 -21.28
CA ALA A 309 -46.12 36.55 -20.86
C ALA A 309 -47.10 35.36 -20.72
N ALA A 310 -47.58 35.22 -19.47
CA ALA A 310 -48.97 35.01 -19.05
C ALA A 310 -49.75 33.77 -19.56
N ALA A 311 -50.07 32.83 -18.64
CA ALA A 311 -51.45 32.57 -18.17
C ALA A 311 -51.55 31.27 -17.33
N THR A 312 -52.23 31.41 -16.20
CA THR A 312 -53.03 30.46 -15.40
C THR A 312 -53.36 29.09 -16.01
N SER A 313 -53.19 28.01 -15.23
CA SER A 313 -54.24 26.98 -14.94
C SER A 313 -53.78 25.87 -13.99
N LYS A 314 -54.61 25.61 -12.97
CA LYS A 314 -54.57 24.46 -12.06
C LYS A 314 -54.96 23.17 -12.80
N SER A 315 -54.28 22.05 -12.52
CA SER A 315 -54.84 20.72 -12.15
C SER A 315 -53.96 19.56 -12.61
N LYS A 316 -53.43 18.77 -11.67
CA LYS A 316 -53.57 17.30 -11.57
C LYS A 316 -52.47 16.73 -10.67
N GLN A 317 -52.88 16.37 -9.45
CA GLN A 317 -52.29 15.24 -8.75
C GLN A 317 -52.64 13.94 -9.49
N ALA A 318 -51.79 12.93 -9.25
CA ALA A 318 -51.89 11.50 -9.58
C ALA A 318 -51.21 11.03 -10.88
N ALA A 319 -49.92 10.71 -10.76
CA ALA A 319 -49.24 9.55 -11.37
C ALA A 319 -47.91 9.40 -10.62
N ALA A 320 -47.83 8.51 -9.63
CA ALA A 320 -47.37 7.12 -9.80
C ALA A 320 -45.89 7.01 -9.35
N ALA A 321 -45.73 6.36 -8.19
CA ALA A 321 -44.48 5.87 -7.68
C ALA A 321 -43.75 5.04 -8.75
N SER A 322 -42.47 5.34 -8.98
CA SER A 322 -41.54 4.41 -9.63
C SER A 322 -40.11 4.75 -9.21
N SER A 323 -39.52 3.84 -8.43
CA SER A 323 -38.08 3.62 -8.19
C SER A 323 -37.18 4.82 -7.84
N ASN A 324 -36.97 5.04 -6.55
CA ASN A 324 -35.77 5.69 -6.00
C ASN A 324 -34.51 4.91 -6.44
N THR A 325 -33.88 5.29 -7.54
CA THR A 325 -32.49 4.92 -7.84
C THR A 325 -31.63 6.10 -7.40
N SER A 326 -31.02 5.97 -6.21
CA SER A 326 -30.04 6.95 -5.73
C SER A 326 -28.94 7.11 -6.77
N THR A 327 -28.76 8.33 -7.28
CA THR A 327 -27.76 8.74 -8.28
C THR A 327 -26.39 9.02 -7.63
N ALA A 328 -26.09 8.38 -6.51
CA ALA A 328 -24.83 8.57 -5.80
C ALA A 328 -23.68 7.86 -6.53
N PRO A 329 -22.49 8.48 -6.62
CA PRO A 329 -21.30 7.80 -7.11
C PRO A 329 -20.94 6.60 -6.23
N LEU A 330 -20.37 5.56 -6.85
CA LEU A 330 -19.83 4.38 -6.16
C LEU A 330 -18.60 4.73 -5.32
N ALA A 331 -17.74 5.59 -5.88
CA ALA A 331 -16.53 6.06 -5.24
C ALA A 331 -16.10 7.41 -5.82
N LEU A 332 -15.32 8.16 -5.04
CA LEU A 332 -14.63 9.36 -5.49
C LEU A 332 -13.22 8.99 -5.94
N GLY A 333 -12.75 9.56 -7.05
CA GLY A 333 -11.40 9.36 -7.57
C GLY A 333 -10.56 10.61 -7.39
N LEU A 334 -9.38 10.45 -6.82
CA LEU A 334 -8.30 11.43 -6.84
C LEU A 334 -7.15 10.89 -7.69
N ALA A 335 -6.77 11.65 -8.70
CA ALA A 335 -5.65 11.36 -9.56
C ALA A 335 -4.49 12.31 -9.26
N TYR A 336 -3.29 11.90 -9.62
CA TYR A 336 -2.07 12.70 -9.51
C TYR A 336 -1.12 12.37 -10.66
N THR A 337 -0.10 13.22 -10.86
CA THR A 337 1.00 12.97 -11.80
C THR A 337 1.72 11.65 -11.50
N TRP A 338 2.31 11.08 -12.55
CA TRP A 338 2.98 9.79 -12.48
C TRP A 338 4.06 9.77 -11.39
N ASN A 339 4.01 8.75 -10.53
CA ASN A 339 5.01 8.51 -9.48
C ASN A 339 5.13 9.66 -8.44
N ARG A 340 4.14 10.56 -8.33
CA ARG A 340 4.06 11.56 -7.23
C ARG A 340 3.94 10.89 -5.86
N ASN A 341 4.55 11.44 -4.81
CA ASN A 341 4.29 10.99 -3.44
C ASN A 341 2.79 11.13 -3.08
N LEU A 342 2.21 10.10 -2.44
CA LEU A 342 0.83 10.12 -1.97
C LEU A 342 0.70 10.40 -0.46
N ASP A 343 1.81 10.43 0.29
CA ASP A 343 1.82 10.62 1.74
C ASP A 343 1.98 12.08 2.17
N GLY A 344 2.14 13.01 1.23
CA GLY A 344 2.29 14.42 1.53
C GLY A 344 2.52 15.29 0.30
N LYS A 345 3.08 16.47 0.56
CA LYS A 345 3.46 17.46 -0.44
C LYS A 345 4.63 16.94 -1.29
N ASP A 346 4.65 17.30 -2.56
CA ASP A 346 5.71 16.87 -3.49
C ASP A 346 6.01 17.94 -4.55
N ALA A 347 6.80 18.94 -4.18
CA ALA A 347 7.26 19.97 -5.11
C ALA A 347 8.31 19.48 -6.12
N THR A 348 8.78 18.24 -6.00
CA THR A 348 9.84 17.70 -6.88
C THR A 348 9.29 17.03 -8.12
N ARG A 349 8.19 16.29 -7.96
CA ARG A 349 7.56 15.48 -9.03
C ARG A 349 6.22 16.02 -9.49
N ASP A 350 5.64 16.95 -8.72
CA ASP A 350 4.39 17.59 -9.07
C ASP A 350 4.55 19.11 -9.01
N SER A 351 4.42 19.75 -10.17
CA SER A 351 4.45 21.20 -10.30
C SER A 351 3.06 21.84 -10.30
N GLU A 352 2.00 21.03 -10.35
CA GLU A 352 0.61 21.48 -10.46
C GLU A 352 -0.08 21.50 -9.09
N THR A 353 0.05 20.43 -8.30
CA THR A 353 -0.52 20.33 -6.95
C THR A 353 0.54 20.04 -5.87
N SER A 354 1.70 20.70 -5.98
CA SER A 354 2.88 20.47 -5.13
C SER A 354 2.61 20.56 -3.62
N ASP A 355 1.69 21.45 -3.22
CA ASP A 355 1.34 21.74 -1.83
C ASP A 355 0.18 20.90 -1.29
N GLU A 356 -0.45 20.08 -2.12
CA GLU A 356 -1.60 19.27 -1.73
C GLU A 356 -1.15 18.04 -0.93
N ASN A 357 -1.84 17.75 0.18
CA ASN A 357 -1.70 16.49 0.91
C ASN A 357 -2.87 15.56 0.53
N PRO A 358 -2.63 14.46 -0.21
CA PRO A 358 -3.71 13.58 -0.68
C PRO A 358 -4.54 12.98 0.46
N GLY A 359 -3.91 12.62 1.58
CA GLY A 359 -4.64 12.10 2.74
C GLY A 359 -5.62 13.11 3.33
N ALA A 360 -5.25 14.39 3.37
CA ALA A 360 -6.14 15.47 3.84
C ALA A 360 -7.30 15.74 2.86
N MET A 361 -7.04 15.62 1.56
CA MET A 361 -8.06 15.76 0.53
C MET A 361 -9.10 14.66 0.61
N VAL A 362 -8.67 13.40 0.78
CA VAL A 362 -9.57 12.26 0.98
C VAL A 362 -10.51 12.50 2.16
N VAL A 363 -9.99 12.94 3.30
CA VAL A 363 -10.83 13.23 4.48
C VAL A 363 -11.88 14.28 4.14
N SER A 364 -11.46 15.39 3.53
CA SER A 364 -12.34 16.51 3.16
C SER A 364 -13.42 16.11 2.15
N LEU A 365 -13.11 15.16 1.25
CA LEU A 365 -14.06 14.65 0.26
C LEU A 365 -15.05 13.65 0.86
N LEU A 366 -14.57 12.71 1.67
CA LEU A 366 -15.43 11.72 2.33
C LEU A 366 -16.38 12.39 3.34
N ASP A 367 -15.98 13.48 3.99
CA ASP A 367 -16.83 14.27 4.89
C ASP A 367 -18.05 14.90 4.20
N ARG A 368 -18.02 15.04 2.87
CA ARG A 368 -19.17 15.55 2.09
C ARG A 368 -20.30 14.54 1.96
N GLY A 369 -20.01 13.25 2.14
CA GLY A 369 -21.00 12.18 2.05
C GLY A 369 -21.52 11.92 0.64
N GLU A 370 -20.78 12.32 -0.41
CA GLU A 370 -21.16 11.99 -1.80
C GLU A 370 -20.99 10.50 -2.11
N ALA A 371 -19.98 9.85 -1.52
CA ALA A 371 -19.77 8.40 -1.53
C ALA A 371 -19.04 7.94 -0.26
N ASP A 372 -19.21 6.66 0.08
CA ASP A 372 -18.54 6.03 1.23
C ASP A 372 -17.08 5.65 0.97
N TRP A 373 -16.63 5.72 -0.29
CA TRP A 373 -15.33 5.22 -0.74
C TRP A 373 -14.57 6.24 -1.58
N ALA A 374 -13.24 6.25 -1.44
CA ALA A 374 -12.35 7.02 -2.28
C ALA A 374 -11.19 6.16 -2.82
N ILE A 375 -10.90 6.31 -4.11
CA ILE A 375 -9.74 5.73 -4.79
C ILE A 375 -8.75 6.86 -5.05
N VAL A 376 -7.50 6.69 -4.61
CA VAL A 376 -6.42 7.64 -4.85
C VAL A 376 -5.31 6.96 -5.64
N THR A 377 -4.86 7.57 -6.73
CA THR A 377 -3.80 6.99 -7.56
C THR A 377 -2.87 8.01 -8.20
N ASN A 378 -1.59 7.65 -8.32
CA ASN A 378 -0.58 8.36 -9.10
C ASN A 378 -0.17 7.53 -10.36
N GLY A 379 -1.06 6.63 -10.81
CA GLY A 379 -0.80 5.64 -11.86
C GLY A 379 -0.01 4.42 -11.38
N LYS A 380 1.02 4.60 -10.55
CA LYS A 380 1.81 3.49 -10.02
C LYS A 380 1.10 2.78 -8.86
N ILE A 381 0.71 3.56 -7.87
CA ILE A 381 0.12 3.15 -6.61
C ILE A 381 -1.38 3.43 -6.66
N TRP A 382 -2.18 2.47 -6.21
CA TRP A 382 -3.63 2.58 -6.07
C TRP A 382 -3.99 2.37 -4.60
N ARG A 383 -4.60 3.41 -3.99
CA ARG A 383 -5.05 3.40 -2.60
C ARG A 383 -6.57 3.43 -2.54
N LEU A 384 -7.12 2.66 -1.62
CA LEU A 384 -8.53 2.63 -1.28
C LEU A 384 -8.72 3.15 0.14
N TYR A 385 -9.65 4.09 0.31
CA TYR A 385 -10.05 4.67 1.59
C TYR A 385 -11.55 4.50 1.79
N ALA A 386 -11.98 4.41 3.05
CA ALA A 386 -13.38 4.29 3.43
C ALA A 386 -13.79 5.38 4.42
N ALA A 387 -14.99 5.94 4.25
CA ALA A 387 -15.57 6.91 5.19
C ALA A 387 -15.77 6.31 6.59
N LYS A 388 -16.03 5.00 6.67
CA LYS A 388 -16.25 4.24 7.92
C LYS A 388 -14.95 3.80 8.60
N ALA A 389 -13.78 4.07 8.03
CA ALA A 389 -12.52 3.69 8.64
C ALA A 389 -12.30 4.40 9.98
N HIS A 390 -11.70 3.71 10.95
CA HIS A 390 -11.36 4.29 12.27
C HIS A 390 -10.53 5.58 12.15
N SER A 391 -9.59 5.61 11.21
CA SER A 391 -8.84 6.82 10.85
C SER A 391 -8.83 7.00 9.34
N ARG A 392 -9.64 7.93 8.84
CA ARG A 392 -9.83 8.20 7.41
C ARG A 392 -8.59 8.70 6.68
N ALA A 393 -7.62 9.27 7.40
CA ALA A 393 -6.38 9.80 6.80
C ALA A 393 -5.27 8.75 6.71
N THR A 394 -5.24 7.79 7.64
CA THR A 394 -4.09 6.87 7.80
C THR A 394 -4.46 5.43 7.47
N ASN A 395 -5.75 5.08 7.50
CA ASN A 395 -6.19 3.73 7.21
C ASN A 395 -6.59 3.59 5.76
N TYR A 396 -5.81 2.82 5.02
CA TYR A 396 -6.03 2.56 3.60
C TYR A 396 -5.49 1.20 3.18
N TYR A 397 -6.02 0.70 2.07
CA TYR A 397 -5.50 -0.47 1.36
C TYR A 397 -4.79 -0.01 0.10
N GLU A 398 -3.57 -0.51 -0.14
CA GLU A 398 -2.67 -0.02 -1.18
C GLU A 398 -2.08 -1.17 -2.00
N ILE A 399 -2.02 -0.98 -3.32
CA ILE A 399 -1.31 -1.87 -4.25
C ILE A 399 -0.47 -1.04 -5.21
N ASP A 400 0.78 -1.46 -5.42
CA ASP A 400 1.61 -1.00 -6.54
C ASP A 400 1.25 -1.82 -7.80
N LEU A 401 0.48 -1.22 -8.70
CA LEU A 401 -0.02 -1.87 -9.90
C LEU A 401 1.10 -2.11 -10.93
N GLU A 402 2.04 -1.17 -11.05
CA GLU A 402 3.20 -1.33 -11.93
C GLU A 402 4.02 -2.56 -11.51
N GLU A 403 4.35 -2.66 -10.22
CA GLU A 403 5.07 -3.79 -9.66
C GLU A 403 4.27 -5.09 -9.85
N THR A 404 2.97 -5.08 -9.56
CA THR A 404 2.06 -6.22 -9.72
C THR A 404 2.08 -6.77 -11.14
N LEU A 405 2.05 -5.91 -12.16
CA LEU A 405 2.06 -6.31 -13.57
C LEU A 405 3.44 -6.81 -14.04
N ALA A 406 4.52 -6.39 -13.38
CA ALA A 406 5.89 -6.79 -13.67
C ALA A 406 6.30 -8.12 -13.00
N LEU A 407 5.49 -8.67 -12.07
CA LEU A 407 5.79 -9.93 -11.38
C LEU A 407 5.98 -11.13 -12.33
N PRO A 408 6.73 -12.18 -11.95
CA PRO A 408 6.78 -13.44 -12.70
C PRO A 408 5.40 -14.10 -12.83
N GLU A 409 5.18 -14.83 -13.93
CA GLU A 409 3.87 -15.43 -14.27
C GLU A 409 3.26 -16.28 -13.13
N ALA A 410 4.10 -17.03 -12.41
CA ALA A 410 3.68 -17.92 -11.33
C ALA A 410 2.94 -17.22 -10.18
N SER A 411 3.27 -15.95 -9.89
CA SER A 411 2.67 -15.19 -8.77
C SER A 411 1.81 -14.02 -9.25
N ARG A 412 1.98 -13.60 -10.51
CA ARG A 412 1.29 -12.43 -11.08
C ARG A 412 -0.22 -12.56 -11.08
N ALA A 413 -0.74 -13.76 -11.39
CA ALA A 413 -2.18 -13.99 -11.47
C ALA A 413 -2.86 -13.81 -10.10
N GLU A 414 -2.22 -14.29 -9.04
CA GLU A 414 -2.69 -14.12 -7.67
C GLU A 414 -2.59 -12.67 -7.22
N ALA A 415 -1.43 -12.03 -7.45
CA ALA A 415 -1.23 -10.62 -7.11
C ALA A 415 -2.24 -9.70 -7.79
N PHE A 416 -2.46 -9.90 -9.10
CA PHE A 416 -3.43 -9.11 -9.86
C PHE A 416 -4.87 -9.36 -9.40
N ARG A 417 -5.18 -10.53 -8.82
CA ARG A 417 -6.52 -10.81 -8.29
C ARG A 417 -6.83 -9.94 -7.07
N TYR A 418 -5.86 -9.71 -6.18
CA TYR A 418 -6.01 -8.73 -5.10
C TYR A 418 -6.31 -7.33 -5.66
N PHE A 419 -5.60 -6.90 -6.70
CA PHE A 419 -5.93 -5.63 -7.35
C PHE A 419 -7.35 -5.61 -7.95
N TRP A 420 -7.67 -6.63 -8.76
CA TRP A 420 -8.95 -6.71 -9.46
C TRP A 420 -10.14 -6.67 -8.51
N LEU A 421 -10.14 -7.50 -7.44
CA LEU A 421 -11.29 -7.64 -6.57
C LEU A 421 -11.60 -6.37 -5.77
N PHE A 422 -10.59 -5.56 -5.44
CA PHE A 422 -10.77 -4.34 -4.64
C PHE A 422 -11.06 -3.10 -5.48
N PHE A 423 -10.52 -3.02 -6.69
CA PHE A 423 -10.61 -1.81 -7.51
C PHE A 423 -11.62 -1.89 -8.67
N ARG A 424 -12.24 -3.05 -8.95
CA ARG A 424 -13.30 -3.13 -9.97
C ARG A 424 -14.60 -2.46 -9.51
N ALA A 425 -15.38 -1.91 -10.44
CA ALA A 425 -16.64 -1.24 -10.12
C ALA A 425 -17.62 -2.10 -9.32
N ALA A 426 -17.66 -3.40 -9.62
CA ALA A 426 -18.51 -4.36 -8.92
C ALA A 426 -18.15 -4.58 -7.43
N ALA A 427 -16.97 -4.15 -6.97
CA ALA A 427 -16.61 -4.17 -5.55
C ALA A 427 -17.46 -3.18 -4.72
N PHE A 428 -17.93 -2.11 -5.35
CA PHE A 428 -18.67 -1.00 -4.75
C PHE A 428 -20.19 -1.11 -4.92
N ILE A 429 -20.67 -2.05 -5.74
CA ILE A 429 -22.11 -2.20 -6.03
C ILE A 429 -22.77 -2.99 -4.90
N PRO A 430 -23.81 -2.46 -4.22
CA PRO A 430 -24.57 -3.21 -3.23
C PRO A 430 -25.29 -4.41 -3.86
N ARG A 431 -25.16 -5.61 -3.26
CA ARG A 431 -25.83 -6.83 -3.70
C ARG A 431 -26.82 -7.33 -2.64
N ASP A 432 -27.88 -8.00 -3.09
CA ASP A 432 -28.83 -8.68 -2.19
C ASP A 432 -28.24 -10.03 -1.73
N HIS A 433 -28.08 -10.22 -0.43
CA HIS A 433 -27.51 -11.44 0.18
C HIS A 433 -28.27 -12.74 -0.14
N ARG A 434 -29.51 -12.67 -0.64
CA ARG A 434 -30.36 -13.86 -0.90
C ARG A 434 -30.04 -14.59 -2.21
N GLU A 435 -29.36 -13.96 -3.17
CA GLU A 435 -29.09 -14.61 -4.46
C GLU A 435 -27.84 -15.50 -4.46
N GLN A 436 -26.90 -15.29 -3.52
CA GLN A 436 -25.70 -16.15 -3.42
C GLN A 436 -26.01 -17.55 -2.88
N THR A 437 -27.06 -17.74 -2.07
CA THR A 437 -27.41 -19.06 -1.51
C THR A 437 -28.23 -19.94 -2.48
N SER A 438 -28.84 -19.36 -3.51
CA SER A 438 -29.72 -20.11 -4.43
C SER A 438 -28.98 -20.90 -5.50
N VAL A 439 -27.74 -20.53 -5.84
CA VAL A 439 -26.98 -21.23 -6.90
C VAL A 439 -26.26 -22.47 -6.35
N GLY A 440 -26.10 -22.57 -5.03
CA GLY A 440 -25.44 -23.71 -4.36
C GLY A 440 -26.36 -24.89 -4.03
N ASN A 441 -27.68 -24.78 -4.17
CA ASN A 441 -28.62 -25.80 -3.67
C ASN A 441 -29.47 -26.50 -4.74
N GLN A 442 -29.19 -26.30 -6.02
CA GLN A 442 -29.91 -26.97 -7.11
C GLN A 442 -29.29 -28.33 -7.47
N LEU A 443 -28.95 -29.14 -6.46
CA LEU A 443 -28.56 -30.55 -6.58
C LEU A 443 -29.00 -31.42 -5.39
N ALA A 444 -30.02 -31.01 -4.63
CA ALA A 444 -30.64 -31.86 -3.61
C ALA A 444 -32.14 -31.98 -3.91
N GLY A 445 -32.58 -33.24 -4.04
CA GLY A 445 -33.81 -33.64 -4.70
C GLY A 445 -35.12 -33.34 -3.96
N ASP A 446 -36.18 -33.58 -4.74
CA ASP A 446 -37.59 -33.58 -4.37
C ASP A 446 -37.86 -34.21 -3.00
N PHE A 447 -38.42 -33.42 -2.08
CA PHE A 447 -39.30 -33.94 -1.02
C PHE A 447 -40.38 -32.90 -0.70
N GLN A 448 -41.60 -33.18 -1.13
CA GLN A 448 -42.81 -32.47 -0.70
C GLN A 448 -43.07 -32.73 0.79
N VAL A 449 -43.28 -31.67 1.57
CA VAL A 449 -44.12 -31.73 2.78
C VAL A 449 -45.02 -30.50 2.83
N ASN A 450 -46.32 -30.74 2.84
CA ASN A 450 -47.39 -29.74 2.93
C ASN A 450 -47.61 -29.28 4.40
N GLY A 451 -47.83 -27.98 4.59
CA GLY A 451 -48.82 -27.45 5.55
C GLY A 451 -48.31 -26.66 6.76
N LEU A 452 -48.47 -25.32 6.74
CA LEU A 452 -49.15 -24.45 7.73
C LEU A 452 -48.88 -22.94 7.42
N PRO A 453 -49.80 -22.00 7.74
CA PRO A 453 -49.89 -20.70 7.06
C PRO A 453 -49.13 -19.56 7.74
N ASP A 454 -48.60 -18.70 6.86
CA ASP A 454 -48.39 -17.25 6.92
C ASP A 454 -48.44 -16.52 8.28
N LEU A 455 -47.26 -16.08 8.74
CA LEU A 455 -47.09 -14.93 9.62
C LEU A 455 -46.30 -13.87 8.85
N ALA A 456 -47.05 -12.98 8.20
CA ALA A 456 -46.53 -11.78 7.56
C ALA A 456 -45.80 -10.90 8.57
N THR A 457 -44.47 -11.00 8.58
CA THR A 457 -43.60 -9.97 9.15
C THR A 457 -43.23 -9.00 8.03
N ASN A 458 -43.50 -7.73 8.27
CA ASN A 458 -43.19 -6.60 7.40
C ASN A 458 -41.77 -6.72 6.81
N PRO A 459 -41.57 -6.65 5.47
CA PRO A 459 -40.23 -6.62 4.89
C PRO A 459 -39.65 -5.22 5.09
N ASP A 460 -38.94 -5.04 6.20
CA ASP A 460 -38.13 -3.85 6.44
C ASP A 460 -37.01 -3.77 5.40
N SER A 461 -36.62 -2.54 5.08
CA SER A 461 -35.76 -2.16 3.95
C SER A 461 -34.54 -3.08 3.74
N SER A 462 -34.36 -3.49 2.49
CA SER A 462 -33.30 -4.35 1.97
C SER A 462 -31.90 -4.04 2.53
N ASN A 463 -31.32 -4.96 3.30
CA ASN A 463 -29.94 -4.87 3.79
C ASN A 463 -28.96 -5.23 2.65
N LYS A 464 -28.86 -4.36 1.63
CA LYS A 464 -27.90 -4.51 0.53
C LYS A 464 -26.56 -3.93 0.96
N THR A 465 -25.52 -4.74 0.96
CA THR A 465 -24.14 -4.28 1.22
C THR A 465 -23.27 -4.60 0.01
N CYS A 466 -22.30 -3.76 -0.31
CA CYS A 466 -21.33 -4.09 -1.35
C CYS A 466 -20.26 -5.06 -0.82
N PHE A 467 -19.43 -5.60 -1.72
CA PHE A 467 -18.33 -6.51 -1.35
C PHE A 467 -17.39 -5.85 -0.33
N LEU A 468 -17.03 -4.59 -0.55
CA LEU A 468 -16.11 -3.88 0.35
C LEU A 468 -16.73 -3.55 1.71
N ASP A 469 -18.03 -3.21 1.78
CA ASP A 469 -18.73 -3.01 3.05
C ASP A 469 -18.80 -4.31 3.85
N ASN A 470 -19.08 -5.44 3.19
CA ASN A 470 -19.07 -6.74 3.84
C ASN A 470 -17.67 -7.07 4.37
N LEU A 471 -16.64 -6.82 3.56
CA LEU A 471 -15.25 -7.08 3.93
C LEU A 471 -14.77 -6.19 5.08
N LEU A 472 -15.20 -4.92 5.15
CA LEU A 472 -15.00 -4.06 6.32
C LEU A 472 -15.67 -4.65 7.56
N SER A 473 -16.97 -5.01 7.47
CA SER A 473 -17.70 -5.54 8.62
C SER A 473 -17.15 -6.89 9.12
N GLU A 474 -16.74 -7.77 8.21
CA GLU A 474 -16.10 -9.03 8.58
C GLU A 474 -14.72 -8.77 9.19
N SER A 475 -13.98 -7.80 8.68
CA SER A 475 -12.68 -7.40 9.25
C SER A 475 -12.81 -6.92 10.71
N GLU A 476 -13.84 -6.13 11.04
CA GLU A 476 -14.11 -5.70 12.42
C GLU A 476 -14.39 -6.87 13.38
N ARG A 477 -14.93 -7.99 12.87
CA ARG A 477 -15.16 -9.19 13.71
C ARG A 477 -13.87 -9.98 14.00
N TYR A 478 -12.82 -9.72 13.24
CA TYR A 478 -11.52 -10.39 13.34
C TYR A 478 -10.37 -9.47 13.77
N ALA A 479 -10.66 -8.20 14.06
CA ALA A 479 -9.77 -7.24 14.71
C ALA A 479 -9.86 -7.40 16.24
#